data_AF-A0A6J7FWC9-F1
#
_entry.id   AF-A0A6J7FWC9-F1
#
_cell.length_a   1.000
_cell.length_b   1.000
_cell.length_c   1.000
_cell.angle_alpha   90.00
_cell.angle_beta   90.00
_cell.angle_gamma   90.00
#
_symmetry.space_group_name_H-M   'P 1'
#
loop_
_entity.id
_entity.type
_entity.pdbx_description
1 polymer ?
#
loop_
_entity_poly.entity_id
_entity_poly.type
_entity_poly.pdbx_seq_one_letter_code
_entity_poly.pdbx_strand_id
1 'polypeptide(L)' 'MLLAGMPTRPGMDRDEYPMAMARTSVKADVAYVDSGQNRGAGSVQGIKLRRYCSGQRFKIVWY' A
#
# COMPACT_ATOMS: atom_id res chain seq x y z
N MET A 1 4.84 15.35 5.10
CA MET A 1 3.87 14.30 4.73
C MET A 1 4.33 13.67 3.42
N LEU A 2 4.48 12.34 3.35
CA LEU A 2 5.00 11.63 2.16
C LEU A 2 4.26 12.02 0.86
N LEU A 3 2.95 12.26 0.99
CA LEU A 3 2.03 12.54 -0.10
C LEU A 3 1.80 14.05 -0.36
N ALA A 4 2.51 14.95 0.35
CA ALA A 4 2.25 16.39 0.30
C ALA A 4 2.52 17.04 -1.07
N GLY A 5 3.32 16.39 -1.94
CA GLY A 5 3.63 16.88 -3.29
C GLY A 5 2.91 16.15 -4.42
N MET A 6 2.08 15.14 -4.14
CA MET A 6 1.39 14.35 -5.18
C MET A 6 -0.11 14.64 -5.16
N PRO A 7 -0.66 15.41 -6.12
CA PRO A 7 -2.09 15.70 -6.15
C PRO A 7 -2.93 14.43 -6.36
N THR A 8 -4.16 14.42 -5.88
CA THR A 8 -5.10 13.33 -6.18
C THR A 8 -5.51 13.38 -7.66
N ARG A 9 -5.73 12.22 -8.27
CA ARG A 9 -6.24 12.09 -9.64
C ARG A 9 -7.58 11.36 -9.60
N PRO A 10 -8.65 11.89 -10.24
CA PRO A 10 -9.92 11.19 -10.30
C PRO A 10 -9.76 9.77 -10.88
N GLY A 11 -10.36 8.77 -10.23
CA GLY A 11 -10.27 7.37 -10.64
C GLY A 11 -8.95 6.67 -10.34
N MET A 12 -7.97 7.36 -9.74
CA MET A 12 -6.70 6.75 -9.34
C MET A 12 -6.43 6.95 -7.86
N ASP A 13 -5.90 5.91 -7.24
CA ASP A 13 -5.38 5.97 -5.89
C ASP A 13 -3.84 6.08 -5.94
N ARG A 14 -3.24 6.67 -4.91
CA ARG A 14 -1.79 6.73 -4.72
C ARG A 14 -1.38 5.50 -3.92
N ASP A 15 -0.86 4.48 -4.59
CA ASP A 15 -0.36 3.27 -3.94
C ASP A 15 1.06 3.49 -3.44
N GLU A 16 1.40 2.89 -2.28
CA GLU A 16 2.68 3.07 -1.60
C GLU A 16 3.40 1.74 -1.46
N TYR A 17 4.67 1.68 -1.90
CA TYR A 17 5.56 0.54 -1.66
C TYR A 17 6.87 1.00 -0.99
N PRO A 18 7.21 0.51 0.22
CA PRO A 18 6.46 -0.43 1.05
C PRO A 18 5.14 0.13 1.57
N MET A 19 4.14 -0.75 1.72
CA MET A 19 2.80 -0.41 2.24
C MET A 19 2.88 0.38 3.55
N ALA A 20 1.96 1.33 3.73
CA ALA A 20 1.88 2.14 4.94
C ALA A 20 1.86 1.33 6.26
N MET A 21 1.22 0.15 6.24
CA MET A 21 1.11 -0.76 7.38
C MET A 21 2.38 -1.56 7.69
N ALA A 22 3.35 -1.58 6.77
CA ALA A 22 4.53 -2.45 6.83
C ALA A 22 5.87 -1.69 6.71
N ARG A 23 5.83 -0.38 6.43
CA ARG A 23 7.04 0.44 6.32
C ARG A 23 7.73 0.61 7.68
N THR A 24 9.06 0.55 7.66
CA THR A 24 9.93 0.88 8.80
C THR A 24 10.51 2.29 8.72
N SER A 25 10.27 2.99 7.61
CA SER A 25 10.75 4.34 7.37
C SER A 25 9.67 5.23 6.77
N VAL A 26 9.90 6.54 6.77
CA VAL A 26 9.06 7.55 6.13
C VAL A 26 9.38 7.72 4.63
N LYS A 27 10.02 6.74 3.98
CA LYS A 27 10.23 6.73 2.51
C LYS A 27 9.47 5.54 1.92
N ALA A 28 8.67 5.82 0.89
CA ALA A 28 8.02 4.81 0.06
C ALA A 28 7.92 5.36 -1.37
N ASP A 29 8.03 4.47 -2.34
CA ASP A 29 7.74 4.76 -3.73
C ASP A 29 6.22 4.87 -3.88
N VAL A 30 5.77 5.91 -4.59
CA VAL A 30 4.36 6.21 -4.77
C VAL A 30 4.03 6.24 -6.25
N ALA A 31 3.00 5.50 -6.65
CA ALA A 31 2.51 5.45 -8.02
C ALA A 31 0.99 5.65 -8.07
N TYR A 32 0.49 6.17 -9.19
CA TYR A 32 -0.95 6.21 -9.45
C TYR A 32 -1.41 4.87 -10.01
N VAL A 33 -2.34 4.23 -9.30
CA VAL A 33 -2.95 2.94 -9.67
C VAL A 33 -4.45 3.16 -9.82
N ASP A 34 -5.11 2.42 -10.71
CA ASP A 34 -6.57 2.45 -10.83
C ASP A 34 -7.22 2.19 -9.46
N SER A 35 -8.17 3.04 -9.07
CA SER A 35 -8.78 2.96 -7.73
C SER A 35 -9.47 1.61 -7.47
N GLY A 36 -10.04 0.97 -8.50
CA GLY A 36 -10.66 -0.35 -8.36
C GLY A 36 -9.63 -1.43 -8.02
N GLN A 37 -8.53 -1.45 -8.77
CA GLN A 37 -7.43 -2.39 -8.54
C GLN A 37 -6.75 -2.17 -7.18
N ASN A 38 -6.44 -0.91 -6.83
CA ASN A 38 -5.76 -0.57 -5.59
C ASN A 38 -6.59 -0.98 -4.35
N ARG A 39 -7.89 -0.67 -4.35
CA ARG A 39 -8.79 -1.05 -3.24
C ARG A 39 -8.98 -2.56 -3.15
N GLY A 40 -9.07 -3.24 -4.28
CA GLY A 40 -9.10 -4.70 -4.35
C GLY A 40 -7.84 -5.33 -3.74
N ALA A 41 -6.67 -4.86 -4.17
CA ALA A 41 -5.38 -5.32 -3.65
C ALA A 41 -5.25 -5.06 -2.14
N GLY A 42 -5.61 -3.85 -1.67
CA GLY A 42 -5.59 -3.48 -0.25
C GLY A 42 -6.52 -4.35 0.59
N SER A 43 -7.71 -4.69 0.09
CA SER A 43 -8.64 -5.62 0.77
C SER A 43 -8.05 -7.03 0.90
N VAL A 44 -7.50 -7.57 -0.18
CA VAL A 44 -6.86 -8.90 -0.19
C VAL A 44 -5.67 -8.94 0.78
N GLN A 45 -4.81 -7.92 0.75
CA GLN A 45 -3.68 -7.80 1.66
C GLN A 45 -4.15 -7.69 3.12
N GLY A 46 -5.14 -6.85 3.41
CA GLY A 46 -5.72 -6.69 4.74
C GLY A 46 -6.30 -8.00 5.29
N ILE A 47 -7.06 -8.73 4.48
CA ILE A 47 -7.62 -10.04 4.87
C ILE A 47 -6.52 -11.06 5.17
N LYS A 48 -5.47 -11.12 4.34
CA LYS A 48 -4.33 -12.02 4.55
C LYS A 48 -3.53 -11.66 5.80
N LEU A 49 -3.29 -10.36 6.03
CA LEU A 49 -2.43 -9.89 7.11
C LEU A 49 -3.15 -9.78 8.47
N ARG A 50 -4.50 -9.72 8.51
CA ARG A 50 -5.29 -9.54 9.74
C ARG A 50 -5.01 -10.58 10.85
N ARG A 51 -4.53 -11.76 10.50
CA ARG A 51 -4.25 -12.85 11.47
C ARG A 51 -2.86 -12.74 12.12
N TYR A 52 -2.03 -11.82 11.64
CA TYR A 52 -0.66 -11.65 12.08
C TYR A 52 -0.55 -10.46 13.03
N CYS A 53 0.29 -10.60 14.05
CA CYS A 53 0.55 -9.55 15.02
C CYS A 53 1.45 -8.47 14.41
N SER A 54 1.30 -7.23 14.90
CA SER A 54 2.23 -6.15 14.60
C SER A 54 3.67 -6.57 14.88
N GLY A 55 4.58 -6.27 13.95
CA GLY A 55 6.00 -6.64 14.06
C GLY A 55 6.38 -7.96 13.38
N GLN A 56 5.42 -8.77 12.92
CA GLN A 56 5.72 -9.95 12.12
C GLN A 56 6.21 -9.56 10.72
N ARG A 57 7.29 -10.20 10.28
CA ARG A 57 7.91 -9.99 8.96
C ARG A 57 7.21 -10.84 7.91
N PHE A 58 7.00 -10.29 6.72
CA PHE A 58 6.43 -11.00 5.58
C PHE A 58 7.17 -10.59 4.29
N LYS A 59 7.01 -11.41 3.24
CA LYS A 59 7.56 -11.14 1.90
C LYS A 59 6.41 -11.15 0.90
N ILE A 60 6.36 -10.15 0.03
CA ILE A 60 5.45 -10.12 -1.11
C ILE A 60 6.15 -10.82 -2.29
N VAL A 61 5.44 -11.74 -2.94
CA VAL A 61 5.92 -12.49 -4.11
C VAL A 61 4.94 -12.24 -5.25
N TRP A 62 5.46 -11.84 -6.40
CA TRP A 62 4.73 -11.65 -7.64
C TRP A 62 4.97 -12.88 -8.53
N TYR A 63 3.93 -13.34 -9.22
CA TYR A 63 3.97 -14.42 -10.19
C TYR A 63 3.60 -13.87 -11.57
#